data_AF-A0A0F0GMM5-F1
#
_entry.id   AF-A0A0F0GMM5-F1
#
_cell.length_a   1.000
_cell.length_b   1.000
_cell.length_c   1.000
_cell.angle_alpha   90.00
_cell.angle_beta   90.00
_cell.angle_gamma   90.00
#
_symmetry.space_group_name_H-M   'P 1'
#
loop_
_entity.id
_entity.type
_entity.pdbx_description
1 polymer ?
#
loop_
_entity_poly.entity_id
_entity_poly.type
_entity_poly.pdbx_seq_one_letter_code
_entity_poly.pdbx_strand_id
1 'polypeptide(L)'
;MLPDLTTGSPRQQAWAVDIRNRYVRARWGDKWQFAMSDMDWARLTSLVDAKWWIDHRDDVAQAFEKQEPRQERRRPEQYWPPDLTARTPEDRRKAMKIRQALIDSRWGRKIPPAVQEALNRLTDADWWLRNKVGDGRPMAIDRAFGDELPEHDRRMMALPKGPYVPPHPGPCEEQPDYVVTHAAAKKIATEHGDLRLAPRPMDVPVEQRDSCCFSRGWRAGEAEGKQLWISRKAAELRRGNPRGTGADEEARLAMWRMERHLDGHG
;
A
#
# COMPACT_ATOMS: atom_id res chain seq x y z
N MET A 1 30.68 -15.59 -3.25
CA MET A 1 31.61 -15.35 -4.38
C MET A 1 31.34 -13.95 -4.92
N LEU A 2 32.36 -13.16 -5.27
CA LEU A 2 32.17 -11.83 -5.87
C LEU A 2 31.86 -11.95 -7.36
N PRO A 3 31.03 -11.07 -7.95
CA PRO A 3 30.67 -11.11 -9.36
C PRO A 3 31.88 -10.92 -10.28
N ASP A 4 31.75 -11.37 -11.52
CA ASP A 4 32.78 -11.19 -12.54
C ASP A 4 32.92 -9.72 -12.97
N LEU A 5 34.13 -9.35 -13.40
CA LEU A 5 34.39 -8.00 -13.91
C LEU A 5 34.04 -7.93 -15.40
N THR A 6 33.29 -6.93 -15.82
CA THR A 6 32.55 -6.93 -17.10
C THR A 6 33.18 -6.10 -18.22
N THR A 7 34.15 -5.25 -17.91
CA THR A 7 34.78 -4.32 -18.86
C THR A 7 36.24 -4.69 -19.17
N GLY A 8 36.78 -4.20 -20.29
CA GLY A 8 38.18 -4.42 -20.70
C GLY A 8 38.44 -5.76 -21.40
N SER A 9 39.67 -5.95 -21.86
CA SER A 9 40.14 -7.22 -22.44
C SER A 9 40.23 -8.33 -21.38
N PRO A 10 40.21 -9.63 -21.76
CA PRO A 10 40.34 -10.74 -20.81
C PRO A 10 41.58 -10.64 -19.91
N ARG A 11 42.69 -10.11 -20.46
CA ARG A 11 43.93 -9.86 -19.70
C ARG A 11 43.76 -8.74 -18.67
N GLN A 12 43.02 -7.68 -19.00
CA GLN A 12 42.70 -6.60 -18.05
C GLN A 12 41.73 -7.07 -16.96
N GLN A 13 40.75 -7.89 -17.29
CA GLN A 13 39.83 -8.49 -16.32
C GLN A 13 40.58 -9.39 -15.34
N ALA A 14 41.45 -10.29 -15.82
CA ALA A 14 42.25 -11.15 -14.96
C ALA A 14 43.15 -10.35 -14.00
N TRP A 15 43.77 -9.27 -14.51
CA TRP A 15 44.60 -8.40 -13.69
C TRP A 15 43.79 -7.62 -12.64
N ALA A 16 42.62 -7.10 -13.01
CA ALA A 16 41.72 -6.40 -12.10
C ALA A 16 41.15 -7.34 -11.01
N VAL A 17 40.87 -8.60 -11.34
CA VAL A 17 40.48 -9.63 -10.36
C VAL A 17 41.59 -9.87 -9.35
N ASP A 18 42.85 -9.93 -9.78
CA ASP A 18 43.99 -10.08 -8.88
C ASP A 18 44.13 -8.88 -7.92
N ILE A 19 43.99 -7.65 -8.42
CA ILE A 19 44.00 -6.43 -7.59
C ILE A 19 42.86 -6.46 -6.56
N ARG A 20 41.63 -6.80 -6.99
CA ARG A 20 40.46 -6.93 -6.11
C ARG A 20 40.68 -7.97 -5.02
N ASN A 21 41.19 -9.15 -5.38
CA ASN A 21 41.41 -10.24 -4.43
C ASN A 21 42.50 -9.89 -3.40
N ARG A 22 43.58 -9.21 -3.84
CA ARG A 22 44.62 -8.72 -2.93
C ARG A 22 44.06 -7.69 -1.93
N TYR A 23 43.25 -6.74 -2.41
CA TYR A 23 42.60 -5.76 -1.55
C TYR A 23 41.65 -6.41 -0.52
N VAL A 24 40.78 -7.33 -0.98
CA VAL A 24 39.81 -8.02 -0.12
C VAL A 24 40.52 -8.84 0.96
N ARG A 25 41.55 -9.60 0.59
CA ARG A 25 42.34 -10.38 1.55
C ARG A 25 43.08 -9.48 2.54
N ALA A 26 43.66 -8.37 2.07
CA ALA A 26 44.38 -7.43 2.96
C ALA A 26 43.46 -6.79 3.99
N ARG A 27 42.20 -6.50 3.63
CA ARG A 27 41.25 -5.78 4.50
C ARG A 27 40.41 -6.68 5.40
N TRP A 28 40.04 -7.87 4.95
CA TRP A 28 39.13 -8.77 5.69
C TRP A 28 39.66 -10.20 5.88
N GLY A 29 40.89 -10.49 5.44
CA GLY A 29 41.53 -11.80 5.58
C GLY A 29 40.96 -12.89 4.66
N ASP A 30 41.40 -14.13 4.85
CA ASP A 30 40.97 -15.26 3.99
C ASP A 30 39.51 -15.68 4.21
N LYS A 31 38.94 -15.33 5.37
CA LYS A 31 37.52 -15.56 5.72
C LYS A 31 36.67 -14.31 5.55
N TRP A 32 37.02 -13.47 4.58
CA TRP A 32 36.38 -12.16 4.33
C TRP A 32 34.86 -12.22 4.21
N GLN A 33 34.30 -13.34 3.72
CA GLN A 33 32.84 -13.53 3.59
C GLN A 33 32.07 -13.46 4.91
N PHE A 34 32.73 -13.74 6.04
CA PHE A 34 32.14 -13.70 7.39
C PHE A 34 32.54 -12.46 8.19
N ALA A 35 33.61 -11.77 7.78
CA ALA A 35 34.14 -10.58 8.45
C ALA A 35 33.68 -9.27 7.81
N MET A 36 33.18 -9.32 6.58
CA MET A 36 32.75 -8.17 5.79
C MET A 36 31.32 -7.78 6.15
N SER A 37 31.07 -6.47 6.30
CA SER A 37 29.73 -5.95 6.52
C SER A 37 28.87 -6.05 5.24
N ASP A 38 27.54 -6.10 5.39
CA ASP A 38 26.62 -6.09 4.24
C ASP A 38 26.81 -4.86 3.33
N MET A 39 27.22 -3.73 3.91
CA MET A 39 27.51 -2.51 3.14
C MET A 39 28.78 -2.64 2.29
N ASP A 40 29.84 -3.21 2.85
CA ASP A 40 31.10 -3.42 2.12
C ASP A 40 30.91 -4.49 1.03
N TRP A 41 30.10 -5.51 1.31
CA TRP A 41 29.69 -6.51 0.34
C TRP A 41 28.94 -5.87 -0.84
N ALA A 42 27.95 -5.02 -0.56
CA ALA A 42 27.20 -4.30 -1.60
C ALA A 42 28.10 -3.39 -2.45
N ARG A 43 29.09 -2.71 -1.84
CA ARG A 43 30.06 -1.89 -2.57
C ARG A 43 30.93 -2.72 -3.49
N LEU A 44 31.54 -3.80 -2.98
CA LEU A 44 32.40 -4.69 -3.78
C LEU A 44 31.65 -5.38 -4.93
N THR A 45 30.40 -5.76 -4.71
CA THR A 45 29.57 -6.38 -5.75
C THR A 45 29.14 -5.38 -6.83
N SER A 46 29.08 -4.08 -6.52
CA SER A 46 28.80 -3.03 -7.51
C SER A 46 30.02 -2.63 -8.36
N LEU A 47 31.24 -2.89 -7.86
CA LEU A 47 32.51 -2.59 -8.51
C LEU A 47 32.91 -3.67 -9.52
N VAL A 48 32.08 -3.84 -10.55
CA VAL A 48 32.28 -4.82 -11.64
C VAL A 48 33.15 -4.28 -12.79
N ASP A 49 33.52 -3.01 -12.78
CA ASP A 49 34.33 -2.40 -13.84
C ASP A 49 35.83 -2.69 -13.62
N ALA A 50 36.44 -3.49 -14.50
CA ALA A 50 37.86 -3.80 -14.45
C ALA A 50 38.74 -2.56 -14.60
N LYS A 51 38.28 -1.55 -15.36
CA LYS A 51 39.01 -0.29 -15.55
C LYS A 51 39.17 0.46 -14.23
N TRP A 52 38.14 0.49 -13.40
CA TRP A 52 38.19 1.17 -12.10
C TRP A 52 39.29 0.58 -11.19
N TRP A 53 39.37 -0.75 -11.10
CA TRP A 53 40.39 -1.44 -10.30
C TRP A 53 41.81 -1.18 -10.79
N ILE A 54 42.00 -1.08 -12.11
CA ILE A 54 43.31 -0.79 -12.72
C ILE A 54 43.71 0.68 -12.51
N ASP A 55 42.76 1.59 -12.68
CA ASP A 55 42.96 3.03 -12.55
C ASP A 55 43.30 3.42 -11.09
N HIS A 56 42.76 2.71 -10.09
CA HIS A 56 42.96 2.97 -8.66
C HIS A 56 43.87 1.95 -7.96
N ARG A 57 44.66 1.18 -8.71
CA ARG A 57 45.43 0.03 -8.17
C ARG A 57 46.42 0.40 -7.05
N ASP A 58 46.90 1.64 -7.05
CA ASP A 58 47.94 2.12 -6.12
C ASP A 58 47.33 2.80 -4.87
N ASP A 59 46.04 3.17 -4.91
CA ASP A 59 45.32 3.88 -3.85
C ASP A 59 43.96 3.24 -3.50
N VAL A 60 43.77 1.95 -3.82
CA VAL A 60 42.50 1.23 -3.70
C VAL A 60 41.80 1.46 -2.36
N ALA A 61 42.52 1.41 -1.22
CA ALA A 61 41.91 1.61 0.08
C ALA A 61 41.29 3.01 0.24
N GLN A 62 42.01 4.03 -0.22
CA GLN A 62 41.55 5.41 -0.17
C GLN A 62 40.43 5.65 -1.20
N ALA A 63 40.56 5.10 -2.41
CA ALA A 63 39.54 5.20 -3.47
C ALA A 63 38.24 4.44 -3.09
N PHE A 64 38.36 3.32 -2.39
CA PHE A 64 37.22 2.52 -1.90
C PHE A 64 36.52 3.18 -0.71
N GLU A 65 37.25 3.92 0.13
CA GLU A 65 36.65 4.72 1.22
C GLU A 65 36.07 6.04 0.73
N LYS A 66 36.73 6.70 -0.23
CA LYS A 66 36.24 7.88 -0.95
C LYS A 66 35.13 7.56 -1.94
N GLN A 67 34.92 6.27 -2.25
CA GLN A 67 33.62 5.81 -2.68
C GLN A 67 32.64 6.05 -1.53
N GLU A 68 32.04 7.25 -1.52
CA GLU A 68 30.68 7.35 -1.02
C GLU A 68 29.88 6.22 -1.67
N PRO A 69 29.02 5.50 -0.94
CA PRO A 69 28.30 4.35 -1.47
C PRO A 69 27.30 4.80 -2.55
N ARG A 70 27.78 5.21 -3.73
CA ARG A 70 27.06 6.03 -4.74
C ARG A 70 25.80 6.68 -4.13
N GLN A 71 26.02 7.52 -3.12
CA GLN A 71 24.99 8.42 -2.58
C GLN A 71 25.20 9.83 -3.13
N GLU A 72 25.71 9.94 -4.37
CA GLU A 72 25.51 11.12 -5.19
C GLU A 72 24.01 11.27 -5.49
N ARG A 73 23.31 11.95 -4.59
CA ARG A 73 22.64 13.26 -4.78
C ARG A 73 22.05 13.61 -6.14
N ARG A 74 21.61 12.63 -6.91
CA ARG A 74 20.36 12.70 -7.67
C ARG A 74 19.41 11.80 -6.91
N ARG A 75 18.14 12.17 -6.74
CA ARG A 75 17.11 11.18 -6.40
C ARG A 75 17.34 10.02 -7.39
N PRO A 76 17.73 8.81 -6.96
CA PRO A 76 18.04 7.77 -7.92
C PRO A 76 16.73 7.47 -8.64
N GLU A 77 16.69 7.83 -9.93
CA GLU A 77 15.60 7.51 -10.88
C GLU A 77 15.36 5.99 -10.99
N GLN A 78 16.15 5.16 -10.29
CA GLN A 78 16.01 3.71 -10.20
C GLN A 78 15.24 3.19 -8.97
N TYR A 79 15.04 4.01 -7.93
CA TYR A 79 14.25 3.60 -6.75
C TYR A 79 12.91 4.31 -6.65
N TRP A 80 12.73 5.40 -7.40
CA TRP A 80 11.42 6.00 -7.54
C TRP A 80 10.74 5.45 -8.77
N PRO A 81 9.58 4.80 -8.61
CA PRO A 81 8.89 4.30 -9.77
C PRO A 81 8.43 5.48 -10.65
N PRO A 82 8.41 5.30 -11.99
CA PRO A 82 8.26 6.37 -12.97
C PRO A 82 7.03 7.24 -12.72
N ASP A 83 7.11 8.50 -13.18
CA ASP A 83 6.00 9.44 -13.10
C ASP A 83 4.73 8.86 -13.72
N LEU A 84 3.60 9.13 -13.08
CA LEU A 84 2.33 8.60 -13.53
C LEU A 84 1.83 9.35 -14.78
N THR A 85 1.37 8.59 -15.77
CA THR A 85 0.61 9.13 -16.90
C THR A 85 -0.81 9.42 -16.44
N ALA A 86 -1.34 10.60 -16.77
CA ALA A 86 -2.68 11.00 -16.36
C ALA A 86 -3.31 11.94 -17.39
N ARG A 87 -4.64 11.93 -17.47
CA ARG A 87 -5.39 12.86 -18.32
C ARG A 87 -5.28 14.31 -17.85
N THR A 88 -5.16 14.52 -16.53
CA THR A 88 -5.03 15.86 -15.94
C THR A 88 -3.86 15.94 -14.95
N PRO A 89 -3.24 17.12 -14.77
CA PRO A 89 -2.22 17.33 -13.74
C PRO A 89 -2.72 17.09 -12.32
N GLU A 90 -4.02 17.28 -12.07
CA GLU A 90 -4.64 17.08 -10.76
C GLU A 90 -4.78 15.60 -10.42
N ASP A 91 -5.23 14.79 -11.38
CA ASP A 91 -5.32 13.33 -11.25
C ASP A 91 -3.95 12.72 -11.01
N ARG A 92 -2.93 13.21 -11.74
CA ARG A 92 -1.54 12.80 -11.51
C ARG A 92 -1.09 13.05 -10.07
N ARG A 93 -1.37 14.24 -9.52
CA ARG A 93 -1.01 14.56 -8.12
C ARG A 93 -1.77 13.69 -7.12
N LYS A 94 -3.07 13.46 -7.33
CA LYS A 94 -3.89 12.60 -6.45
C LYS A 94 -3.38 11.15 -6.47
N ALA A 95 -3.13 10.60 -7.66
CA ALA A 95 -2.59 9.27 -7.85
C ALA A 95 -1.20 9.12 -7.21
N MET A 96 -0.30 10.10 -7.38
CA MET A 96 1.00 10.09 -6.72
C MET A 96 0.90 10.10 -5.19
N LYS A 97 -0.04 10.86 -4.60
CA LYS A 97 -0.27 10.83 -3.14
C LYS A 97 -0.73 9.44 -2.66
N ILE A 98 -1.57 8.77 -3.43
CA ILE A 98 -2.07 7.41 -3.10
C ILE A 98 -0.93 6.40 -3.13
N ARG A 99 -0.15 6.41 -4.21
CA ARG A 99 1.04 5.57 -4.37
C ARG A 99 2.03 5.80 -3.23
N GLN A 100 2.27 7.07 -2.89
CA GLN A 100 3.21 7.43 -1.84
C GLN A 100 2.76 6.94 -0.46
N ALA A 101 1.48 7.16 -0.13
CA ALA A 101 0.92 6.69 1.13
C ALA A 101 1.02 5.17 1.27
N LEU A 102 0.80 4.41 0.18
CA LEU A 102 0.96 2.96 0.19
C LEU A 102 2.43 2.57 0.47
N ILE A 103 3.38 3.18 -0.25
CA ILE A 103 4.81 2.91 -0.07
C ILE A 103 5.25 3.20 1.37
N ASP A 104 4.91 4.39 1.88
CA ASP A 104 5.31 4.84 3.21
C ASP A 104 4.70 3.98 4.32
N SER A 105 3.44 3.56 4.16
CA SER A 105 2.75 2.75 5.16
C SER A 105 3.29 1.32 5.31
N ARG A 106 3.91 0.77 4.25
CA ARG A 106 4.30 -0.66 4.21
C ARG A 106 5.80 -0.90 4.19
N TRP A 107 6.52 -0.13 3.40
CA TRP A 107 7.91 -0.45 3.06
C TRP A 107 8.87 0.69 3.40
N GLY A 108 8.38 1.94 3.44
CA GLY A 108 9.19 3.12 3.71
C GLY A 108 10.39 3.17 2.78
N ARG A 109 11.59 2.92 3.33
CA ARG A 109 12.86 2.92 2.58
C ARG A 109 13.30 1.56 2.02
N LYS A 110 12.63 0.46 2.37
CA LYS A 110 13.01 -0.91 1.97
C LYS A 110 11.91 -1.54 1.13
N ILE A 111 11.84 -1.16 -0.15
CA ILE A 111 10.90 -1.71 -1.12
C ILE A 111 11.46 -3.03 -1.68
N PRO A 112 10.74 -4.17 -1.56
CA PRO A 112 11.17 -5.43 -2.18
C PRO A 112 11.26 -5.34 -3.72
N PRO A 113 12.17 -6.08 -4.38
CA PRO A 113 12.34 -6.01 -5.85
C PRO A 113 11.05 -6.25 -6.65
N ALA A 114 10.24 -7.26 -6.29
CA ALA A 114 8.97 -7.54 -6.96
C ALA A 114 7.95 -6.39 -6.83
N VAL A 115 7.98 -5.68 -5.69
CA VAL A 115 7.15 -4.47 -5.47
C VAL A 115 7.63 -3.33 -6.35
N GLN A 116 8.94 -3.15 -6.46
CA GLN A 116 9.51 -2.14 -7.33
C GLN A 116 9.13 -2.39 -8.80
N GLU A 117 9.18 -3.65 -9.24
CA GLU A 117 8.80 -4.03 -10.60
C GLU A 117 7.31 -3.80 -10.87
N ALA A 118 6.43 -4.13 -9.93
CA ALA A 118 5.00 -3.82 -10.04
C ALA A 118 4.75 -2.30 -10.06
N LEU A 119 5.40 -1.54 -9.17
CA LEU A 119 5.32 -0.08 -9.17
C LEU A 119 5.79 0.50 -10.51
N ASN A 120 6.84 -0.05 -11.10
CA ASN A 120 7.36 0.39 -12.40
C ASN A 120 6.40 0.12 -13.57
N ARG A 121 5.60 -0.95 -13.50
CA ARG A 121 4.56 -1.26 -14.49
C ARG A 121 3.30 -0.40 -14.33
N LEU A 122 2.93 -0.08 -13.09
CA LEU A 122 1.69 0.65 -12.75
C LEU A 122 1.87 2.17 -12.88
N THR A 123 2.03 2.63 -14.12
CA THR A 123 2.24 4.06 -14.45
C THR A 123 0.95 4.84 -14.71
N ASP A 124 -0.19 4.17 -14.91
CA ASP A 124 -1.46 4.83 -15.19
C ASP A 124 -2.11 5.39 -13.91
N ALA A 125 -2.29 6.71 -13.83
CA ALA A 125 -2.96 7.39 -12.73
C ALA A 125 -4.43 6.96 -12.57
N ASP A 126 -5.13 6.62 -13.65
CA ASP A 126 -6.54 6.19 -13.60
C ASP A 126 -6.66 4.83 -12.88
N TRP A 127 -5.63 3.97 -12.94
CA TRP A 127 -5.58 2.74 -12.15
C TRP A 127 -5.53 3.03 -10.65
N TRP A 128 -4.65 3.94 -10.22
CA TRP A 128 -4.49 4.30 -8.80
C TRP A 128 -5.75 4.96 -8.23
N LEU A 129 -6.40 5.84 -8.99
CA LEU A 129 -7.61 6.53 -8.58
C LEU A 129 -8.80 5.57 -8.44
N ARG A 130 -8.98 4.66 -9.40
CA ARG A 130 -10.04 3.64 -9.32
C ARG A 130 -9.83 2.68 -8.16
N ASN A 131 -8.61 2.18 -7.97
CA ASN A 131 -8.31 1.16 -6.96
C ASN A 131 -8.14 1.71 -5.54
N LYS A 132 -7.97 3.03 -5.36
CA LYS A 132 -8.01 3.66 -4.03
C LYS A 132 -9.36 3.45 -3.34
N VAL A 133 -10.43 3.62 -4.10
CA VAL A 133 -11.81 3.48 -3.62
C VAL A 133 -12.32 2.06 -3.86
N GLY A 134 -11.83 1.42 -4.93
CA GLY A 134 -11.91 -0.02 -5.20
C GLY A 134 -13.28 -0.63 -4.93
N ASP A 135 -13.27 -1.73 -4.18
CA ASP A 135 -14.44 -2.50 -3.75
C ASP A 135 -15.17 -1.91 -2.52
N GLY A 136 -14.86 -0.67 -2.13
CA GLY A 136 -15.50 0.03 -1.01
C GLY A 136 -15.11 -0.49 0.38
N ARG A 137 -14.06 -1.30 0.52
CA ARG A 137 -13.59 -1.78 1.85
C ARG A 137 -12.24 -1.15 2.24
N PRO A 138 -11.88 -1.17 3.55
CA PRO A 138 -10.56 -0.74 4.01
C PRO A 138 -9.45 -1.48 3.26
N MET A 139 -8.36 -0.76 2.96
CA MET A 139 -7.17 -1.32 2.30
C MET A 139 -7.43 -1.87 0.88
N ALA A 140 -8.44 -1.31 0.19
CA ALA A 140 -8.74 -1.66 -1.21
C ALA A 140 -7.51 -1.53 -2.12
N ILE A 141 -6.73 -0.46 -1.94
CA ILE A 141 -5.51 -0.23 -2.72
C ILE A 141 -4.42 -1.27 -2.43
N ASP A 142 -4.24 -1.68 -1.17
CA ASP A 142 -3.27 -2.72 -0.78
C ASP A 142 -3.59 -4.07 -1.43
N ARG A 143 -4.88 -4.38 -1.59
CA ARG A 143 -5.33 -5.62 -2.24
C ARG A 143 -5.16 -5.57 -3.74
N ALA A 144 -5.65 -4.50 -4.37
CA ALA A 144 -5.49 -4.31 -5.81
C ALA A 144 -4.01 -4.31 -6.21
N PHE A 145 -3.14 -3.68 -5.40
CA PHE A 145 -1.71 -3.72 -5.61
C PHE A 145 -1.11 -5.10 -5.34
N GLY A 146 -1.61 -5.80 -4.31
CA GLY A 146 -1.26 -7.19 -4.05
C GLY A 146 -1.52 -8.10 -5.24
N ASP A 147 -2.64 -7.96 -5.94
CA ASP A 147 -3.00 -8.81 -7.09
C ASP A 147 -2.05 -8.67 -8.28
N GLU A 148 -1.33 -7.56 -8.39
CA GLU A 148 -0.34 -7.28 -9.45
C GLU A 148 1.03 -7.95 -9.19
N LEU A 149 1.19 -8.58 -8.02
CA LEU A 149 2.44 -9.20 -7.56
C LEU A 149 2.41 -10.72 -7.74
N PRO A 150 3.56 -11.37 -8.02
CA PRO A 150 3.65 -12.82 -8.07
C PRO A 150 3.25 -13.47 -6.74
N GLU A 151 2.69 -14.69 -6.79
CA GLU A 151 2.13 -15.36 -5.61
C GLU A 151 3.13 -15.56 -4.46
N HIS A 152 4.39 -15.88 -4.80
CA HIS A 152 5.45 -16.03 -3.82
C HIS A 152 5.70 -14.72 -3.04
N ASP A 153 5.81 -13.59 -3.76
CA ASP A 153 6.03 -12.29 -3.17
C ASP A 153 4.82 -11.81 -2.36
N ARG A 154 3.58 -12.05 -2.85
CA ARG A 154 2.34 -11.77 -2.09
C ARG A 154 2.35 -12.42 -0.71
N ARG A 155 2.82 -13.67 -0.61
CA ARG A 155 2.90 -14.43 0.65
C ARG A 155 3.97 -13.87 1.61
N MET A 156 5.08 -13.35 1.08
CA MET A 156 6.16 -12.76 1.87
C MET A 156 5.86 -11.34 2.37
N MET A 157 4.90 -10.64 1.76
CA MET A 157 4.61 -9.23 2.05
C MET A 157 3.51 -8.96 3.09
N ALA A 158 2.92 -10.00 3.69
CA ALA A 158 1.74 -9.87 4.56
C ALA A 158 0.60 -9.02 3.96
N LEU A 159 0.53 -8.93 2.62
CA LEU A 159 -0.59 -8.36 1.89
C LEU A 159 -1.78 -9.33 2.02
N PRO A 160 -3.04 -8.84 2.03
CA PRO A 160 -4.20 -9.71 2.15
C PRO A 160 -4.17 -10.78 1.04
N LYS A 161 -4.36 -12.05 1.41
CA LYS A 161 -4.26 -13.21 0.51
C LYS A 161 -5.27 -13.11 -0.65
N GLY A 162 -4.79 -12.87 -1.88
CA GLY A 162 -5.55 -13.04 -3.14
C GLY A 162 -6.95 -12.42 -3.15
N PRO A 163 -7.83 -12.80 -4.09
CA PRO A 163 -9.25 -12.53 -3.91
C PRO A 163 -9.65 -13.17 -2.60
N TYR A 164 -10.24 -12.36 -1.71
CA TYR A 164 -10.73 -12.82 -0.43
C TYR A 164 -11.66 -14.01 -0.67
N VAL A 165 -11.18 -15.22 -0.37
CA VAL A 165 -12.04 -16.40 -0.30
C VAL A 165 -12.64 -16.34 1.09
N PRO A 166 -13.95 -16.05 1.21
CA PRO A 166 -14.60 -16.11 2.50
C PRO A 166 -14.37 -17.49 3.15
N PRO A 167 -14.22 -17.57 4.48
CA PRO A 167 -14.08 -18.83 5.21
C PRO A 167 -15.36 -19.68 5.18
N HIS A 168 -16.38 -19.23 4.45
CA HIS A 168 -17.66 -19.90 4.28
C HIS A 168 -17.92 -20.16 2.80
N PRO A 169 -18.61 -21.26 2.46
CA PRO A 169 -19.07 -21.48 1.09
C PRO A 169 -20.19 -20.49 0.73
N GLY A 170 -20.19 -20.01 -0.52
CA GLY A 170 -21.26 -19.15 -1.04
C GLY A 170 -21.13 -17.65 -0.72
N PRO A 171 -22.06 -16.83 -1.23
CA PRO A 171 -22.08 -15.39 -1.00
C PRO A 171 -22.34 -15.07 0.48
N CYS A 172 -21.87 -13.90 0.93
CA CYS A 172 -22.06 -13.47 2.32
C CYS A 172 -23.54 -13.28 2.65
N GLU A 173 -24.32 -12.82 1.68
CA GLU A 173 -25.74 -12.52 1.78
C GLU A 173 -26.59 -13.74 2.23
N GLU A 174 -26.09 -14.95 1.98
CA GLU A 174 -26.72 -16.22 2.37
C GLU A 174 -26.25 -16.72 3.74
N GLN A 175 -25.24 -16.08 4.35
CA GLN A 175 -24.69 -16.53 5.62
C GLN A 175 -25.50 -15.99 6.81
N PRO A 176 -25.72 -16.79 7.87
CA PRO A 176 -26.47 -16.36 9.05
C PRO A 176 -25.94 -15.07 9.69
N ASP A 177 -24.61 -14.96 9.82
CA ASP A 177 -23.96 -13.79 10.40
C ASP A 177 -24.25 -12.50 9.62
N TYR A 178 -24.31 -12.57 8.29
CA TYR A 178 -24.66 -11.42 7.47
C TYR A 178 -26.10 -11.00 7.73
N VAL A 179 -27.04 -11.94 7.71
CA VAL A 179 -28.48 -11.65 7.85
C VAL A 179 -28.77 -10.99 9.20
N VAL A 180 -28.22 -11.55 10.29
CA VAL A 180 -28.41 -11.02 11.64
C VAL A 180 -27.85 -9.61 11.76
N THR A 181 -26.62 -9.41 11.28
CA THR A 181 -25.91 -8.13 11.45
C THR A 181 -26.43 -7.05 10.53
N HIS A 182 -26.83 -7.41 9.32
CA HIS A 182 -27.53 -6.53 8.39
C HIS A 182 -28.83 -6.01 8.98
N ALA A 183 -29.70 -6.90 9.45
CA ALA A 183 -31.01 -6.52 10.00
C ALA A 183 -30.86 -5.55 11.19
N ALA A 184 -29.88 -5.82 12.04
CA ALA A 184 -29.63 -4.99 13.19
C ALA A 184 -28.96 -3.64 12.88
N ALA A 185 -27.91 -3.62 12.05
CA ALA A 185 -27.29 -2.36 11.63
C ALA A 185 -28.31 -1.48 10.89
N LYS A 186 -29.14 -2.08 10.03
CA LYS A 186 -30.26 -1.40 9.39
C LYS A 186 -31.23 -0.80 10.39
N LYS A 187 -31.66 -1.56 11.39
CA LYS A 187 -32.57 -1.08 12.44
C LYS A 187 -31.97 0.13 13.17
N ILE A 188 -30.73 0.00 13.65
CA ILE A 188 -30.03 1.05 14.39
C ILE A 188 -29.87 2.31 13.53
N ALA A 189 -29.35 2.18 12.31
CA ALA A 189 -29.14 3.31 11.42
C ALA A 189 -30.48 3.95 10.97
N THR A 190 -31.55 3.17 10.84
CA THR A 190 -32.89 3.72 10.57
C THR A 190 -33.41 4.55 11.76
N GLU A 191 -33.13 4.13 12.98
CA GLU A 191 -33.58 4.82 14.19
C GLU A 191 -32.74 6.08 14.44
N HIS A 192 -31.42 5.95 14.46
CA HIS A 192 -30.47 6.97 14.93
C HIS A 192 -29.73 7.72 13.82
N GLY A 193 -29.80 7.23 12.59
CA GLY A 193 -29.09 7.80 11.44
C GLY A 193 -27.63 7.34 11.34
N ASP A 194 -26.91 7.20 12.44
CA ASP A 194 -25.55 6.63 12.47
C ASP A 194 -25.42 5.59 13.59
N LEU A 195 -24.65 4.53 13.34
CA LEU A 195 -24.48 3.43 14.29
C LEU A 195 -23.73 3.85 15.56
N ARG A 196 -22.89 4.89 15.50
CA ARG A 196 -22.15 5.44 16.66
C ARG A 196 -23.07 6.11 17.68
N LEU A 197 -24.28 6.48 17.27
CA LEU A 197 -25.30 7.09 18.13
C LEU A 197 -26.17 6.05 18.85
N ALA A 198 -25.95 4.76 18.60
CA ALA A 198 -26.73 3.69 19.22
C ALA A 198 -26.41 3.56 20.72
N PRO A 199 -27.42 3.50 21.61
CA PRO A 199 -27.21 3.45 23.05
C PRO A 199 -26.69 2.10 23.59
N ARG A 200 -26.53 1.06 22.77
CA ARG A 200 -25.96 -0.23 23.19
C ARG A 200 -25.13 -0.90 22.10
N PRO A 201 -24.00 -1.55 22.44
CA PRO A 201 -23.39 -2.52 21.54
C PRO A 201 -24.38 -3.69 21.39
N MET A 202 -24.56 -4.12 20.15
CA MET A 202 -25.36 -5.29 19.81
C MET A 202 -24.97 -6.53 20.63
N ASP A 203 -25.98 -7.30 21.08
CA ASP A 203 -25.83 -8.60 21.73
C ASP A 203 -25.37 -9.69 20.73
N VAL A 204 -24.37 -9.37 19.90
CA VAL A 204 -23.73 -10.34 19.01
C VAL A 204 -22.50 -10.91 19.71
N PRO A 205 -22.39 -12.25 19.82
CA PRO A 205 -21.22 -12.94 20.36
C PRO A 205 -19.92 -12.42 19.73
N VAL A 206 -18.86 -12.30 20.53
CA VAL A 206 -17.56 -11.77 20.08
C VAL A 206 -17.02 -12.55 18.88
N GLU A 207 -17.19 -13.87 18.87
CA GLU A 207 -16.75 -14.74 17.76
C GLU A 207 -17.43 -14.39 16.42
N GLN A 208 -18.67 -13.91 16.46
CA GLN A 208 -19.38 -13.46 15.26
C GLN A 208 -18.93 -12.06 14.82
N ARG A 209 -18.47 -11.20 15.74
CA ARG A 209 -17.99 -9.84 15.40
C ARG A 209 -16.75 -9.84 14.52
N ASP A 210 -15.93 -10.89 14.64
CA ASP A 210 -14.69 -11.05 13.87
C ASP A 210 -14.91 -11.73 12.50
N SER A 211 -16.16 -12.09 12.16
CA SER A 211 -16.47 -12.73 10.87
C SER A 211 -16.55 -11.71 9.73
N CYS A 212 -16.16 -12.12 8.52
CA CYS A 212 -16.27 -11.23 7.35
C CYS A 212 -17.72 -10.90 6.98
N CYS A 213 -18.62 -11.85 7.22
CA CYS A 213 -20.05 -11.70 6.96
C CYS A 213 -20.66 -10.70 7.91
N PHE A 214 -20.23 -10.71 9.17
CA PHE A 214 -20.61 -9.68 10.14
C PHE A 214 -20.23 -8.30 9.62
N SER A 215 -18.97 -8.09 9.25
CA SER A 215 -18.50 -6.78 8.77
C SER A 215 -19.24 -6.32 7.51
N ARG A 216 -19.52 -7.23 6.58
CA ARG A 216 -20.23 -6.92 5.33
C ARG A 216 -21.72 -6.64 5.57
N GLY A 217 -22.38 -7.46 6.38
CA GLY A 217 -23.78 -7.27 6.77
C GLY A 217 -23.97 -5.96 7.52
N TRP A 218 -23.07 -5.66 8.46
CA TRP A 218 -23.06 -4.42 9.23
C TRP A 218 -23.01 -3.16 8.35
N ARG A 219 -22.06 -3.09 7.40
CA ARG A 219 -21.96 -1.94 6.49
C ARG A 219 -23.13 -1.82 5.52
N ALA A 220 -23.60 -2.94 4.98
CA ALA A 220 -24.73 -2.95 4.07
C ALA A 220 -26.01 -2.50 4.79
N GLY A 221 -26.24 -3.00 6.00
CA GLY A 221 -27.35 -2.59 6.85
C GLY A 221 -27.25 -1.12 7.25
N GLU A 222 -26.06 -0.63 7.60
CA GLU A 222 -25.83 0.79 7.88
C GLU A 222 -26.24 1.68 6.70
N ALA A 223 -25.75 1.36 5.50
CA ALA A 223 -26.03 2.13 4.29
C ALA A 223 -27.53 2.16 3.97
N GLU A 224 -28.21 1.01 4.05
CA GLU A 224 -29.64 0.93 3.83
C GLU A 224 -30.43 1.71 4.91
N GLY A 225 -30.06 1.54 6.18
CA GLY A 225 -30.70 2.24 7.30
C GLY A 225 -30.51 3.75 7.23
N LYS A 226 -29.35 4.23 6.79
CA LYS A 226 -29.09 5.66 6.51
C LYS A 226 -30.01 6.21 5.44
N GLN A 227 -30.23 5.47 4.34
CA GLN A 227 -31.17 5.88 3.29
C GLN A 227 -32.61 5.95 3.81
N LEU A 228 -33.03 4.98 4.65
CA LEU A 228 -34.34 5.00 5.29
C LEU A 228 -34.49 6.17 6.26
N TRP A 229 -33.45 6.47 7.06
CA TRP A 229 -33.44 7.63 7.94
C TRP A 229 -33.58 8.93 7.15
N ILE A 230 -32.81 9.11 6.07
CA ILE A 230 -32.88 10.30 5.20
C ILE A 230 -34.30 10.42 4.62
N SER A 231 -34.87 9.33 4.13
CA SER A 231 -36.22 9.30 3.56
C SER A 231 -37.28 9.68 4.59
N ARG A 232 -37.17 9.15 5.82
CA ARG A 232 -38.05 9.52 6.94
C ARG A 232 -37.89 11.00 7.29
N LYS A 233 -36.66 11.49 7.38
CA LYS A 233 -36.37 12.88 7.70
C LYS A 233 -36.89 13.85 6.64
N ALA A 234 -36.71 13.51 5.37
CA ALA A 234 -37.29 14.27 4.26
C ALA A 234 -38.81 14.28 4.34
N ALA A 235 -39.46 13.15 4.67
CA ALA A 235 -40.91 13.10 4.88
C ALA A 235 -41.36 13.97 6.06
N GLU A 236 -40.63 14.00 7.17
CA GLU A 236 -40.89 14.90 8.31
C GLU A 236 -40.80 16.37 7.89
N LEU A 237 -39.74 16.75 7.16
CA LEU A 237 -39.53 18.12 6.67
C LEU A 237 -40.66 18.54 5.71
N ARG A 238 -41.07 17.67 4.79
CA ARG A 238 -42.22 17.92 3.90
C ARG A 238 -43.53 18.12 4.68
N ARG A 239 -43.75 17.37 5.76
CA ARG A 239 -44.94 17.55 6.62
C ARG A 239 -44.90 18.89 7.36
N GLY A 240 -43.74 19.31 7.84
CA GLY A 240 -43.54 20.58 8.53
C GLY A 240 -43.60 21.80 7.62
N ASN A 241 -43.21 21.65 6.35
CA ASN A 241 -43.28 22.69 5.34
C ASN A 241 -43.71 22.14 3.97
N PRO A 242 -45.01 21.98 3.71
CA PRO A 242 -45.53 21.35 2.49
C PRO A 242 -45.20 22.07 1.19
N ARG A 243 -44.84 23.36 1.26
CA ARG A 243 -44.46 24.18 0.10
C ARG A 243 -42.95 24.28 -0.09
N GLY A 244 -42.15 23.73 0.82
CA GLY A 244 -40.69 23.73 0.75
C GLY A 244 -40.18 22.73 -0.27
N THR A 245 -39.54 23.21 -1.32
CA THR A 245 -38.72 22.37 -2.22
C THR A 245 -37.34 22.19 -1.61
N GLY A 246 -36.84 20.95 -1.50
CA GLY A 246 -35.48 20.67 -1.00
C GLY A 246 -35.40 19.79 0.26
N ALA A 247 -36.51 19.22 0.73
CA ALA A 247 -36.53 18.37 1.92
C ALA A 247 -35.54 17.18 1.87
N ASP A 248 -35.33 16.58 0.69
CA ASP A 248 -34.36 15.49 0.52
C ASP A 248 -32.91 15.97 0.67
N GLU A 249 -32.61 17.16 0.14
CA GLU A 249 -31.28 17.77 0.23
C GLU A 249 -31.00 18.23 1.67
N GLU A 250 -31.99 18.81 2.33
CA GLU A 250 -31.88 19.19 3.74
C GLU A 250 -31.74 17.97 4.67
N ALA A 251 -32.44 16.87 4.38
CA ALA A 251 -32.26 15.62 5.11
C ALA A 251 -30.85 15.02 4.91
N ARG A 252 -30.30 15.08 3.70
CA ARG A 252 -28.91 14.69 3.42
C ARG A 252 -27.90 15.60 4.12
N LEU A 253 -28.13 16.91 4.14
CA LEU A 253 -27.29 17.87 4.87
C LEU A 253 -27.37 17.66 6.39
N ALA A 254 -28.53 17.28 6.92
CA ALA A 254 -28.68 16.91 8.32
C ALA A 254 -27.86 15.66 8.66
N MET A 255 -27.92 14.62 7.83
CA MET A 255 -27.07 13.44 7.95
C MET A 255 -25.58 13.81 7.90
N TRP A 256 -25.16 14.58 6.90
CA TRP A 256 -23.77 14.99 6.74
C TRP A 256 -23.26 15.80 7.94
N ARG A 257 -24.06 16.74 8.47
CA ARG A 257 -23.71 17.51 9.68
C ARG A 257 -23.54 16.61 10.89
N MET A 258 -24.42 15.63 11.06
CA MET A 258 -24.36 14.65 12.14
C MET A 258 -23.11 13.78 12.04
N GLU A 259 -22.79 13.24 10.87
CA GLU A 259 -21.57 12.45 10.65
C GLU A 259 -20.31 13.27 10.92
N ARG A 260 -20.25 14.51 10.42
CA ARG A 260 -19.12 15.42 10.65
C ARG A 260 -18.91 15.73 12.14
N HIS A 261 -19.99 15.88 12.90
CA HIS A 261 -19.91 16.08 14.36
C HIS A 261 -19.35 14.83 15.05
N LEU A 262 -19.79 13.64 14.65
CA LEU A 262 -19.27 12.37 15.16
C LEU A 262 -17.81 12.10 14.79
N ASP A 263 -17.34 12.65 13.67
CA ASP A 263 -15.93 12.59 13.25
C ASP A 263 -15.03 13.59 14.01
N GLY A 264 -15.59 14.37 14.95
CA GLY A 264 -14.83 15.33 15.76
C GLY A 264 -14.47 16.63 15.02
N HIS A 265 -15.03 16.87 13.84
CA HIS A 265 -14.85 18.10 13.07
C HIS A 265 -15.96 19.13 13.40
N GLY A 266 -16.26 19.30 14.69
CA GLY A 266 -17.25 20.25 15.22
C GLY A 266 -16.68 21.65 15.31
#